data_AF-A0A924MN15-F1
#
_entry.id   AF-A0A924MN15-F1
#
_cell.length_a   1.000
_cell.length_b   1.000
_cell.length_c   1.000
_cell.angle_alpha   90.00
_cell.angle_beta   90.00
_cell.angle_gamma   90.00
#
_symmetry.space_group_name_H-M   'P 1'
#
loop_
_entity.id
_entity.type
_entity.pdbx_description
1 polymer ?
#
loop_
_entity_poly.entity_id
_entity_poly.type
_entity_poly.pdbx_seq_one_letter_code
_entity_poly.pdbx_strand_id
1 'polypeptide(L)'
;MIVYPEFRGRGGASGDTAPRLEEARGLALAIGLVVADAIAIPIREARAATLFGEGQIQNIAIACEQGDAGLVIVDGSLTAIQQRNLEEKLKRKVIDRTGLILEIFGERAATAEGRLQVELAHLDYQAGRLVRSWTHLERQRGGFGFLGG
;
A
#
# COMPACT_ATOMS: atom_id res chain seq x y z
N MET A 1 -0.20 0.59 9.26
CA MET A 1 1.12 1.26 9.20
C MET A 1 1.24 1.96 7.87
N ILE A 2 1.64 3.23 7.85
CA ILE A 2 1.92 3.99 6.61
C ILE A 2 3.43 4.22 6.53
N VAL A 3 4.01 4.01 5.35
CA VAL A 3 5.43 4.20 5.08
C VAL A 3 5.57 5.13 3.87
N TYR A 4 6.12 6.33 4.09
CA TYR A 4 6.40 7.28 3.03
C TYR A 4 7.87 7.17 2.58
N PRO A 5 8.15 6.73 1.33
CA PRO A 5 9.50 6.70 0.79
C PRO A 5 9.97 8.11 0.41
N GLU A 6 10.88 8.67 1.21
CA GLU A 6 11.42 10.01 0.99
C GLU A 6 12.66 9.95 0.08
N PHE A 7 12.48 10.18 -1.22
CA PHE A 7 13.59 10.23 -2.18
C PHE A 7 14.37 11.54 -2.05
N ARG A 8 15.70 11.46 -1.89
CA ARG A 8 16.55 12.66 -1.90
C ARG A 8 16.75 13.17 -3.34
N GLY A 9 16.11 14.27 -3.71
CA GLY A 9 16.37 14.96 -4.97
C GLY A 9 17.64 15.82 -4.94
N ARG A 10 18.35 15.92 -6.09
CA ARG A 10 19.29 17.03 -6.36
C ARG A 10 18.46 18.29 -6.64
N GLY A 11 18.27 19.16 -5.64
CA GLY A 11 17.91 20.56 -5.89
C GLY A 11 16.46 21.01 -5.67
N GLY A 12 15.62 20.25 -4.98
CA GLY A 12 14.34 20.74 -4.47
C GLY A 12 14.31 20.50 -2.97
N ALA A 13 13.89 21.50 -2.20
CA ALA A 13 13.89 21.54 -0.73
C ALA A 13 13.58 20.17 -0.08
N SER A 14 14.18 19.91 1.08
CA SER A 14 13.65 18.98 2.08
C SER A 14 12.24 19.44 2.44
N GLY A 15 11.28 19.15 1.54
CA GLY A 15 9.91 19.55 1.65
C GLY A 15 9.35 18.87 2.88
N ASP A 16 8.73 19.67 3.74
CA ASP A 16 8.17 19.22 5.00
C ASP A 16 7.42 17.89 4.80
N THR A 17 7.95 16.84 5.42
CA THR A 17 7.45 15.47 5.29
C THR A 17 6.12 15.32 6.03
N ALA A 18 5.82 16.20 6.99
CA ALA A 18 4.61 16.15 7.79
C ALA A 18 3.33 16.30 6.94
N PRO A 19 3.17 17.31 6.06
CA PRO A 19 2.04 17.40 5.15
C PRO A 19 1.78 16.15 4.30
N ARG A 20 2.85 15.48 3.84
CA ARG A 20 2.74 14.25 3.05
C ARG A 20 2.22 13.09 3.87
N LEU A 21 2.74 12.92 5.09
CA LEU A 21 2.26 11.91 6.02
C LEU A 21 0.80 12.15 6.42
N GLU A 22 0.41 13.41 6.64
CA GLU A 22 -0.97 13.77 6.95
C GLU A 22 -1.92 13.49 5.77
N GLU A 23 -1.51 13.79 4.54
CA GLU A 23 -2.26 13.39 3.33
C GLU A 23 -2.48 11.88 3.29
N ALA A 24 -1.41 11.09 3.46
CA ALA A 24 -1.48 9.63 3.44
C ALA A 24 -2.38 9.06 4.55
N ARG A 25 -2.31 9.64 5.76
CA ARG A 25 -3.22 9.32 6.87
C ARG A 25 -4.66 9.61 6.47
N GLY A 26 -4.93 10.78 5.89
CA GLY A 26 -6.26 11.18 5.42
C GLY A 26 -6.84 10.20 4.40
N LEU A 27 -6.04 9.71 3.46
CA LEU A 27 -6.47 8.70 2.48
C LEU A 27 -6.85 7.37 3.16
N ALA A 28 -6.05 6.88 4.10
CA ALA A 28 -6.35 5.65 4.83
C ALA A 28 -7.63 5.79 5.70
N LEU A 29 -7.78 6.91 6.38
CA LEU A 29 -8.96 7.21 7.21
C LEU A 29 -10.24 7.32 6.36
N ALA A 30 -10.13 7.74 5.11
CA ALA A 30 -11.26 7.90 4.20
C ALA A 30 -12.02 6.59 3.86
N ILE A 31 -11.40 5.44 4.14
CA ILE A 31 -11.98 4.09 3.99
C ILE A 31 -12.03 3.34 5.33
N GLY A 32 -12.08 4.09 6.44
CA GLY A 32 -12.25 3.55 7.78
C GLY A 32 -11.05 2.78 8.35
N LEU A 33 -9.86 2.90 7.77
CA LEU A 33 -8.67 2.25 8.33
C LEU A 33 -8.18 2.98 9.58
N VAL A 34 -7.81 2.22 10.61
CA VAL A 34 -7.11 2.74 11.78
C VAL A 34 -5.61 2.81 11.49
N VAL A 35 -5.03 4.00 11.56
CA VAL A 35 -3.59 4.19 11.31
C VAL A 35 -2.81 4.04 12.62
N ALA A 36 -2.21 2.86 12.81
CA ALA A 36 -1.33 2.58 13.95
C ALA A 36 -0.15 3.56 14.04
N ASP A 37 0.53 3.79 12.92
CA ASP A 37 1.62 4.76 12.80
C ASP A 37 1.86 5.15 11.33
N ALA A 38 2.54 6.26 11.09
CA ALA A 38 2.98 6.74 9.80
C ALA A 38 4.40 7.30 9.89
N ILE A 39 5.32 6.70 9.14
CA ILE A 39 6.75 7.03 9.19
C ILE A 39 7.28 7.39 7.81
N ALA A 40 8.21 8.34 7.77
CA ALA A 40 8.99 8.62 6.57
C ALA A 40 10.30 7.87 6.59
N ILE A 41 10.65 7.26 5.46
CA ILE A 41 11.87 6.47 5.30
C ILE A 41 12.71 7.07 4.18
N PRO A 42 13.91 7.59 4.47
CA PRO A 42 14.76 8.17 3.43
C PRO A 42 15.28 7.10 2.48
N ILE A 43 15.03 7.29 1.18
CA ILE A 43 15.50 6.42 0.09
C ILE A 43 16.71 7.09 -0.57
N ARG A 44 17.90 6.57 -0.26
CA ARG A 44 19.14 7.00 -0.95
C ARG A 44 19.23 6.41 -2.35
N GLU A 45 18.86 5.14 -2.48
CA GLU A 45 18.85 4.38 -3.73
C GLU A 45 17.72 3.35 -3.64
N ALA A 46 16.84 3.34 -4.64
CA ALA A 46 15.72 2.42 -4.68
C ALA A 46 16.20 1.00 -5.01
N ARG A 47 15.85 0.03 -4.16
CA ARG A 47 16.12 -1.39 -4.45
C ARG A 47 15.10 -1.90 -5.46
N ALA A 48 15.57 -2.44 -6.58
CA ALA A 48 14.69 -3.01 -7.61
C ALA A 48 13.75 -4.09 -7.05
N ALA A 49 14.23 -4.87 -6.07
CA ALA A 49 13.48 -5.97 -5.48
C ALA A 49 12.51 -5.57 -4.36
N THR A 50 12.75 -4.50 -3.61
CA THR A 50 12.00 -4.20 -2.37
C THR A 50 11.72 -2.73 -2.11
N LEU A 51 12.20 -1.82 -2.96
CA LEU A 51 12.29 -0.37 -2.74
C LEU A 51 13.22 0.03 -1.57
N PHE A 52 13.00 -0.56 -0.41
CA PHE A 52 13.73 -0.35 0.84
C PHE A 52 14.91 -1.31 1.01
N GLY A 53 15.91 -0.94 1.81
CA GLY A 53 16.98 -1.84 2.25
C GLY A 53 16.56 -2.74 3.42
N GLU A 54 17.32 -3.82 3.68
CA GLU A 54 16.97 -4.81 4.72
C GLU A 54 16.78 -4.20 6.12
N GLY A 55 17.65 -3.30 6.56
CA GLY A 55 17.50 -2.63 7.87
C GLY A 55 16.23 -1.75 7.95
N GLN A 56 15.84 -1.13 6.84
CA GLN A 56 14.59 -0.36 6.78
C GLN A 56 13.39 -1.29 6.85
N ILE A 57 13.43 -2.43 6.17
CA ILE A 57 12.37 -3.46 6.23
C ILE A 57 12.24 -4.02 7.65
N GLN A 58 13.35 -4.29 8.33
CA GLN A 58 13.36 -4.73 9.73
C GLN A 58 12.72 -3.68 10.66
N ASN A 59 13.05 -2.40 10.48
CA ASN A 59 12.46 -1.32 11.26
C ASN A 59 10.94 -1.20 11.00
N ILE A 60 10.51 -1.33 9.74
CA ILE A 60 9.08 -1.37 9.40
C ILE A 60 8.41 -2.55 10.09
N ALA A 61 9.02 -3.74 10.05
CA ALA A 61 8.46 -4.94 10.70
C ALA A 61 8.29 -4.73 12.21
N ILE A 62 9.32 -4.22 12.89
CA ILE A 62 9.27 -3.92 14.34
C ILE A 62 8.14 -2.93 14.64
N ALA A 63 8.05 -1.84 13.88
CA ALA A 63 7.01 -0.84 14.08
C ALA A 63 5.61 -1.41 13.80
N CYS A 64 5.48 -2.35 12.87
CA CYS A 64 4.23 -3.07 12.64
C CYS A 64 3.87 -4.01 13.79
N GLU A 65 4.83 -4.72 14.41
CA GLU A 65 4.58 -5.54 15.60
C GLU A 65 4.15 -4.67 16.80
N GLN A 66 4.85 -3.55 17.03
CA GLN A 66 4.56 -2.65 18.14
C GLN A 66 3.19 -1.99 18.04
N GLY A 67 2.76 -1.67 16.82
CA GLY A 67 1.46 -1.05 16.55
C GLY A 67 0.36 -2.04 16.18
N ASP A 68 0.60 -3.36 16.27
CA ASP A 68 -0.32 -4.43 15.82
C ASP A 68 -0.92 -4.18 14.41
N ALA A 69 -0.06 -3.72 13.49
CA ALA A 69 -0.49 -3.35 12.15
C ALA A 69 -0.56 -4.57 11.23
N GLY A 70 -1.77 -4.97 10.82
CA GLY A 70 -1.98 -6.04 9.83
C GLY A 70 -1.79 -5.63 8.36
N LEU A 71 -1.74 -4.31 8.08
CA LEU A 71 -1.60 -3.74 6.73
C LEU A 71 -0.49 -2.68 6.71
N VAL A 72 0.36 -2.76 5.70
CA VAL A 72 1.36 -1.75 5.38
C VAL A 72 0.97 -1.03 4.09
N ILE A 73 0.84 0.29 4.18
CA ILE A 73 0.58 1.17 3.05
C ILE A 73 1.91 1.84 2.72
N VAL A 74 2.44 1.59 1.53
CA VAL A 74 3.58 2.35 1.01
C VAL A 74 3.03 3.53 0.23
N ASP A 75 3.28 4.73 0.75
CA ASP A 75 2.79 5.98 0.17
C ASP A 75 3.64 6.44 -1.02
N GLY A 76 3.65 5.60 -2.06
CA GLY A 76 4.38 5.75 -3.31
C GLY A 76 3.98 4.63 -4.25
N SER A 77 4.60 4.55 -5.43
CA SER A 77 4.36 3.44 -6.36
C SER A 77 5.27 2.27 -6.04
N LEU A 78 4.74 1.05 -6.09
CA LEU A 78 5.52 -0.18 -6.03
C LEU A 78 5.47 -0.90 -7.39
N THR A 79 6.55 -1.58 -7.76
CA THR A 79 6.46 -2.60 -8.80
C THR A 79 5.83 -3.88 -8.22
N ALA A 80 5.33 -4.76 -9.08
CA ALA A 80 4.73 -6.03 -8.64
C ALA A 80 5.70 -6.87 -7.81
N ILE A 81 6.99 -6.89 -8.21
CA ILE A 81 8.02 -7.64 -7.50
C ILE A 81 8.37 -6.99 -6.16
N GLN A 82 8.38 -5.65 -6.07
CA GLN A 82 8.58 -4.93 -4.81
C GLN A 82 7.47 -5.23 -3.81
N GLN A 83 6.21 -5.11 -4.24
CA GLN A 83 5.08 -5.40 -3.38
C GLN A 83 5.13 -6.83 -2.85
N ARG A 84 5.28 -7.82 -3.74
CA ARG A 84 5.39 -9.24 -3.35
C ARG A 84 6.52 -9.49 -2.35
N ASN A 85 7.72 -9.01 -2.64
CA ASN A 85 8.87 -9.25 -1.77
C ASN A 85 8.70 -8.57 -0.41
N LEU A 86 8.05 -7.40 -0.36
CA LEU A 86 7.71 -6.74 0.89
C LEU A 86 6.67 -7.54 1.68
N GLU A 87 5.63 -8.09 1.04
CA GLU A 87 4.68 -8.98 1.71
C GLU A 87 5.36 -10.23 2.28
N GLU A 88 6.25 -10.86 1.50
CA GLU A 88 7.00 -12.04 1.91
C GLU A 88 7.93 -11.75 3.10
N LYS A 89 8.56 -10.56 3.15
CA LYS A 89 9.48 -10.16 4.21
C LYS A 89 8.77 -9.65 5.47
N LEU A 90 7.70 -8.86 5.31
CA LEU A 90 6.95 -8.25 6.41
C LEU A 90 5.88 -9.19 6.99
N LYS A 91 5.56 -10.28 6.28
CA LYS A 91 4.50 -11.26 6.61
C LYS A 91 3.14 -10.61 6.80
N ARG A 92 2.87 -9.56 6.02
CA ARG A 92 1.70 -8.68 6.10
C ARG A 92 1.26 -8.29 4.71
N LYS A 93 -0.01 -7.92 4.55
CA LYS A 93 -0.49 -7.34 3.30
C LYS A 93 0.20 -6.00 3.06
N VAL A 94 0.65 -5.77 1.83
CA VAL A 94 1.27 -4.52 1.41
C VAL A 94 0.49 -3.96 0.23
N ILE A 95 0.08 -2.70 0.33
CA ILE A 95 -0.50 -1.97 -0.79
C ILE A 95 0.31 -0.71 -1.05
N ASP A 96 0.37 -0.29 -2.31
CA ASP A 96 0.95 0.99 -2.70
C ASP A 96 -0.13 2.08 -2.78
N ARG A 97 0.27 3.31 -3.09
CA ARG A 97 -0.69 4.44 -3.18
C ARG A 97 -1.80 4.15 -4.20
N THR A 98 -1.46 3.58 -5.36
CA THR A 98 -2.45 3.22 -6.39
C THR A 98 -3.48 2.23 -5.84
N GLY A 99 -3.03 1.19 -5.15
CA GLY A 99 -3.92 0.22 -4.50
C GLY A 99 -4.86 0.88 -3.49
N LEU A 100 -4.34 1.79 -2.65
CA LEU A 100 -5.17 2.53 -1.70
C LEU A 100 -6.25 3.39 -2.39
N ILE A 101 -5.87 4.10 -3.46
CA ILE A 101 -6.83 4.93 -4.22
C ILE A 101 -7.93 4.07 -4.86
N LEU A 102 -7.59 2.89 -5.39
CA LEU A 102 -8.59 1.98 -5.95
C LEU A 102 -9.58 1.49 -4.88
N GLU A 103 -9.10 1.15 -3.67
CA GLU A 103 -9.98 0.76 -2.55
C GLU A 103 -10.92 1.93 -2.15
N ILE A 104 -10.41 3.17 -2.13
CA ILE A 104 -11.22 4.38 -1.89
C ILE A 104 -12.31 4.56 -2.96
N PHE A 105 -11.98 4.36 -4.23
CA PHE A 105 -12.98 4.44 -5.29
C PHE A 105 -13.98 3.28 -5.24
N GLY A 106 -13.54 2.08 -4.85
CA GLY A 106 -14.41 0.93 -4.64
C GLY A 106 -15.47 1.20 -3.57
N GLU A 107 -15.08 1.81 -2.46
CA GLU A 107 -16.02 2.16 -1.39
C GLU A 107 -16.99 3.28 -1.78
N ARG A 108 -16.58 4.18 -2.69
CA ARG A 108 -17.39 5.36 -3.09
C ARG A 108 -18.25 5.14 -4.34
N ALA A 109 -17.99 4.11 -5.13
CA ALA A 109 -18.69 3.86 -6.39
C ALA A 109 -20.16 3.46 -6.18
N ALA A 110 -21.07 4.41 -6.32
CA ALA A 110 -22.51 4.18 -6.08
C ALA A 110 -23.30 3.74 -7.34
N THR A 111 -22.87 4.18 -8.53
CA THR A 111 -23.58 3.89 -9.79
C THR A 111 -23.08 2.59 -10.43
N ALA A 112 -23.90 1.95 -11.26
CA ALA A 112 -23.50 0.73 -11.97
C ALA A 112 -22.27 0.97 -12.87
N GLU A 113 -22.29 2.05 -13.65
CA GLU A 113 -21.16 2.46 -14.48
C GLU A 113 -19.90 2.76 -13.65
N GLY A 114 -20.05 3.47 -12.53
CA GLY A 114 -18.93 3.77 -11.64
C GLY A 114 -18.31 2.50 -11.04
N ARG A 115 -19.13 1.53 -10.62
CA ARG A 115 -18.66 0.23 -10.14
C ARG A 115 -17.87 -0.52 -11.21
N LEU A 116 -18.38 -0.56 -12.44
CA LEU A 116 -17.69 -1.21 -13.56
C LEU A 116 -16.35 -0.54 -13.90
N GLN A 117 -16.27 0.78 -13.86
CA GLN A 117 -15.02 1.52 -14.10
C GLN A 117 -13.97 1.22 -13.03
N VAL A 118 -14.38 1.17 -11.76
CA VAL A 118 -13.47 0.83 -10.66
C VAL A 118 -13.03 -0.63 -10.74
N GLU A 119 -13.93 -1.54 -11.07
CA GLU A 119 -13.61 -2.96 -11.27
C GLU A 119 -12.61 -3.15 -12.41
N LEU A 120 -12.82 -2.50 -13.56
CA LEU A 120 -11.88 -2.51 -14.67
C LEU A 120 -10.50 -2.01 -14.25
N ALA A 121 -10.44 -0.88 -13.52
CA ALA A 121 -9.17 -0.35 -13.02
C ALA A 121 -8.49 -1.29 -12.03
N HIS A 122 -9.25 -2.00 -11.21
CA HIS A 122 -8.74 -3.06 -10.34
C HIS A 122 -8.15 -4.22 -11.14
N LEU A 123 -8.84 -4.70 -12.17
CA LEU A 123 -8.37 -5.77 -13.04
C LEU A 123 -7.07 -5.38 -13.76
N ASP A 124 -6.99 -4.18 -14.31
CA ASP A 124 -5.78 -3.67 -14.97
C ASP A 124 -4.60 -3.57 -14.00
N TYR A 125 -4.84 -3.03 -12.80
CA TYR A 125 -3.83 -2.96 -11.74
C TYR A 125 -3.35 -4.35 -11.30
N GLN A 126 -4.28 -5.31 -11.18
CA GLN A 126 -3.97 -6.68 -10.80
C GLN A 126 -3.28 -7.45 -11.92
N ALA A 127 -3.61 -7.24 -13.19
CA ALA A 127 -3.02 -7.96 -14.33
C ALA A 127 -1.48 -7.90 -14.31
N GLY A 128 -0.91 -6.72 -14.01
CA GLY A 128 0.54 -6.56 -13.86
C GLY A 128 1.16 -7.22 -12.62
N ARG A 129 0.33 -7.69 -11.68
CA ARG A 129 0.69 -8.26 -10.37
C ARG A 129 0.31 -9.72 -10.19
N LEU A 130 -0.52 -10.27 -11.08
CA LEU A 130 -1.01 -11.65 -11.07
C LEU A 130 0.05 -12.70 -11.45
N VAL A 131 1.27 -12.28 -11.81
CA VAL A 131 2.38 -13.21 -12.04
C VAL A 131 2.88 -13.77 -10.68
N ARG A 132 2.18 -14.81 -10.22
CA ARG A 132 2.50 -15.73 -9.10
C ARG A 132 2.26 -15.23 -7.67
N SER A 133 1.07 -14.70 -7.36
CA SER A 133 0.60 -14.55 -5.97
C SER A 133 -0.75 -15.23 -5.76
N TRP A 134 -0.73 -16.56 -5.57
CA TRP A 134 -1.87 -17.29 -5.01
C TRP A 134 -1.36 -18.00 -3.76
N THR A 135 -1.93 -17.69 -2.59
CA THR A 135 -2.17 -18.67 -1.50
C THR A 135 -2.80 -18.11 -0.20
N HIS A 136 -3.19 -16.83 -0.06
CA HIS A 136 -3.72 -16.42 1.27
C HIS A 136 -4.82 -15.35 1.37
N LEU A 137 -5.47 -14.91 0.28
CA LEU A 137 -6.46 -13.83 0.38
C LEU A 137 -7.93 -14.25 0.53
N GLU A 138 -8.24 -15.54 0.72
CA GLU A 138 -9.63 -16.00 0.86
C GLU A 138 -10.08 -16.25 2.31
N ARG A 139 -9.20 -16.17 3.31
CA ARG A 139 -9.54 -16.65 4.68
C ARG A 139 -9.59 -15.62 5.81
N GLN A 140 -9.42 -14.33 5.55
CA GLN A 140 -9.55 -13.30 6.60
C GLN A 140 -10.64 -12.23 6.38
N ARG A 141 -11.38 -12.26 5.27
CA ARG A 141 -12.57 -11.42 5.08
C ARG A 141 -13.81 -12.30 4.94
N GLY A 142 -14.32 -12.74 6.09
CA GLY A 142 -15.72 -13.13 6.17
C GLY A 142 -16.58 -11.89 5.91
N GLY A 143 -17.26 -11.86 4.77
CA GLY A 143 -18.31 -10.91 4.44
C GLY A 143 -17.93 -9.85 3.40
N PHE A 144 -18.57 -9.97 2.23
CA PHE A 144 -18.60 -9.04 1.08
C PHE A 144 -17.26 -8.82 0.34
N GLY A 145 -17.13 -9.03 -0.97
CA GLY A 145 -18.01 -9.60 -1.96
C GLY A 145 -17.14 -10.27 -3.01
N PHE A 146 -17.41 -11.55 -3.25
CA PHE A 146 -16.79 -12.36 -4.28
C PHE A 146 -17.92 -13.06 -5.02
N LEU A 147 -18.43 -12.40 -6.06
CA LEU A 147 -19.28 -12.98 -7.11
C LEU A 147 -18.84 -12.22 -8.37
N GLY A 148 -18.17 -12.81 -9.36
CA GLY A 148 -18.44 -14.14 -9.89
C GLY A 148 -19.62 -14.02 -10.85
N GLY A 149 -19.30 -13.69 -12.10
CA GLY A 149 -20.16 -13.60 -13.27
C GLY A 149 -19.30 -13.40 -14.50
#